data_AF-A0A7X6ZC58-F1
#
_entry.id   AF-A0A7X6ZC58-F1
#
_cell.length_a   1.000
_cell.length_b   1.000
_cell.length_c   1.000
_cell.angle_alpha   90.00
_cell.angle_beta   90.00
_cell.angle_gamma   90.00
#
_symmetry.space_group_name_H-M   'P 1'
#
loop_
_entity.id
_entity.type
_entity.pdbx_description
1 polymer ?
#
loop_
_entity_poly.entity_id
_entity_poly.type
_entity_poly.pdbx_seq_one_letter_code
_entity_poly.pdbx_strand_id
1 'polypeptide(L)'
;VLPDIVLRQEPESDGELRIEPQGVTLTLYISLGQDSAVVPDVTGKSFQIADIELRTEGFLVKFTPEVSATVGKDTVIRTEPASGELAPKGSTVELFYSTGPEYVVMPGLQGLPYDQALSLLEENSLLLGGESSISGETIPDNDKYVIKQSPEAGGKYPPNTLVVITVGTAKNLYDYLNPTTVPEEAVMLEVRGLTFAKAMEEMEPLGVGSYKMVRWNPATTLDPNKAEDRTKIYIIEQKPEPGTRFKPSEGVTLTYGSAADLEEYRNPTTTTTTTTTPSTTEATTTVPSTTEPDPTEPEEP
;
A
#
# COMPACT_ATOMS: atom_id res chain seq x y z
N VAL A 1 19.28 58.40 27.17
CA VAL A 1 18.81 59.81 27.10
C VAL A 1 17.93 59.92 25.87
N LEU A 2 16.90 60.77 25.85
CA LEU A 2 16.10 60.98 24.64
C LEU A 2 16.87 61.85 23.63
N PRO A 3 16.64 61.69 22.31
CA PRO A 3 17.19 62.60 21.30
C PRO A 3 16.60 64.01 21.43
N ASP A 4 17.23 64.98 20.78
CA ASP A 4 16.81 66.38 20.62
C ASP A 4 16.63 67.20 21.92
N ILE A 5 17.04 66.65 23.07
CA ILE A 5 17.12 67.39 24.34
C ILE A 5 18.44 68.17 24.44
N VAL A 6 18.36 69.47 24.72
CA VAL A 6 19.52 70.28 25.13
C VAL A 6 20.02 69.79 26.48
N LEU A 7 21.25 69.27 26.52
CA LEU A 7 21.91 68.79 27.73
C LEU A 7 22.69 69.89 28.45
N ARG A 8 23.23 70.84 27.67
CA ARG A 8 24.00 71.99 28.17
C ARG A 8 23.95 73.11 27.13
N GLN A 9 24.05 74.34 27.59
CA GLN A 9 24.23 75.52 26.74
C GLN A 9 25.44 76.32 27.22
N GLU A 10 26.14 77.00 26.31
CA GLU A 10 27.18 77.97 26.63
C GLU A 10 26.89 79.31 25.93
N PRO A 11 26.87 80.45 26.65
CA PRO A 11 26.98 80.57 28.12
C PRO A 11 25.84 79.86 28.87
N GLU A 12 26.17 79.33 30.06
CA GLU A 12 25.19 78.75 30.97
C GLU A 12 24.27 79.87 31.53
N SER A 13 22.98 79.57 31.68
CA SER A 13 22.00 80.53 32.18
C SER A 13 21.94 80.50 33.72
N ASP A 14 22.56 81.49 34.36
CA ASP A 14 22.41 81.76 35.80
C ASP A 14 21.03 82.32 36.20
N GLY A 15 20.27 82.84 35.22
CA GLY A 15 18.96 83.48 35.41
C GLY A 15 19.00 85.01 35.49
N GLU A 16 20.19 85.62 35.58
CA GLU A 16 20.41 87.08 35.54
C GLU A 16 21.01 87.55 34.20
N LEU A 17 21.60 86.64 33.41
CA LEU A 17 22.29 86.88 32.15
C LEU A 17 21.42 87.62 31.10
N ARG A 18 21.51 88.94 31.08
CA ARG A 18 20.95 89.80 30.03
C ARG A 18 21.80 89.75 28.77
N ILE A 19 21.42 88.88 27.84
CA ILE A 19 21.95 88.84 26.48
C ILE A 19 21.47 90.08 25.71
N GLU A 20 22.38 90.90 25.20
CA GLU A 20 22.04 91.96 24.24
C GLU A 20 21.60 91.33 22.90
N PRO A 21 20.58 91.88 22.21
CA PRO A 21 19.89 91.20 21.11
C PRO A 21 20.72 91.06 19.81
N GLN A 22 21.99 91.51 19.79
CA GLN A 22 22.90 91.36 18.66
C GLN A 22 24.33 91.08 19.18
N GLY A 23 24.94 89.98 18.74
CA GLY A 23 26.37 89.69 18.96
C GLY A 23 26.70 88.47 19.82
N VAL A 24 25.76 87.91 20.60
CA VAL A 24 26.00 86.71 21.40
C VAL A 24 25.66 85.44 20.60
N THR A 25 26.65 84.55 20.48
CA THR A 25 26.46 83.19 19.96
C THR A 25 26.13 82.25 21.12
N LEU A 26 25.05 81.48 21.01
CA LEU A 26 24.67 80.45 21.99
C LEU A 26 25.06 79.06 21.44
N THR A 27 25.94 78.34 22.13
CA THR A 27 26.33 76.96 21.77
C THR A 27 25.42 75.98 22.49
N LEU A 28 24.70 75.14 21.75
CA LEU A 28 23.81 74.11 22.31
C LEU A 28 24.43 72.72 22.17
N TYR A 29 24.59 72.02 23.29
CA TYR A 29 24.98 70.61 23.33
C TYR A 29 23.71 69.75 23.37
N ILE A 30 23.32 69.21 22.21
CA ILE A 30 22.08 68.44 22.04
C ILE A 30 22.37 66.93 22.18
N SER A 31 21.46 66.21 22.85
CA SER A 31 21.52 64.75 22.92
C SER A 31 21.17 64.12 21.58
N LEU A 32 22.06 63.26 21.08
CA LEU A 32 21.78 62.39 19.93
C LEU A 32 20.95 61.14 20.30
N GLY A 33 20.50 61.02 21.55
CA GLY A 33 19.79 59.86 22.06
C GLY A 33 20.71 58.68 22.42
N GLN A 34 20.22 57.46 22.23
CA GLN A 34 20.99 56.22 22.33
C GLN A 34 21.33 55.75 20.91
N ASP A 35 22.61 55.49 20.63
CA ASP A 35 23.02 55.05 19.29
C ASP A 35 22.30 53.76 18.90
N SER A 36 21.55 53.83 17.80
CA SER A 36 20.57 52.83 17.38
C SER A 36 20.66 52.65 15.87
N ALA A 37 20.44 51.42 15.40
CA ALA A 37 20.35 51.09 13.99
C ALA A 37 18.95 50.54 13.67
N VAL A 38 18.61 50.52 12.38
CA VAL A 38 17.42 49.81 11.90
C VAL A 38 17.80 48.35 11.71
N VAL A 39 16.98 47.41 12.20
CA VAL A 39 17.20 45.97 11.96
C VAL A 39 17.02 45.68 10.46
N PRO A 40 18.05 45.21 9.73
CA PRO A 40 17.95 44.92 8.30
C PRO A 40 17.00 43.74 8.03
N ASP A 41 16.34 43.73 6.87
CA ASP A 41 15.58 42.57 6.42
C ASP A 41 16.53 41.46 5.94
N VAL A 42 16.56 40.39 6.74
CA VAL A 42 17.33 39.16 6.53
C VAL A 42 16.44 37.95 6.19
N THR A 43 15.14 38.16 6.03
CA THR A 43 14.14 37.10 5.79
C THR A 43 14.45 36.33 4.51
N GLY A 44 14.38 35.00 4.55
CA GLY A 44 14.66 34.17 3.38
C GLY A 44 16.15 34.06 2.98
N LYS A 45 17.07 34.72 3.69
CA LYS A 45 18.53 34.51 3.55
C LYS A 45 18.97 33.32 4.39
N SER A 46 20.17 32.78 4.16
CA SER A 46 20.74 31.80 5.10
C SER A 46 21.11 32.48 6.42
N PHE A 47 21.03 31.76 7.54
CA PHE A 47 21.35 32.34 8.86
C PHE A 47 22.79 32.90 8.93
N GLN A 48 23.70 32.36 8.11
CA GLN A 48 25.10 32.78 8.00
C GLN A 48 25.27 34.15 7.33
N ILE A 49 24.49 34.43 6.28
CA ILE A 49 24.50 35.74 5.61
C ILE A 49 23.82 36.78 6.51
N ALA A 50 22.70 36.40 7.13
CA ALA A 50 21.97 37.24 8.07
C ALA A 50 22.82 37.66 9.29
N ASP A 51 23.64 36.76 9.84
CA ASP A 51 24.57 37.06 10.92
C ASP A 51 25.59 38.14 10.54
N ILE A 52 26.15 38.06 9.32
CA ILE A 52 27.12 39.04 8.80
C ILE A 52 26.46 40.41 8.62
N GLU A 53 25.25 40.47 8.07
CA GLU A 53 24.51 41.73 7.88
C GLU A 53 24.15 42.37 9.23
N LEU A 54 23.56 41.61 10.17
CA LEU A 54 23.19 42.10 11.50
C LEU A 54 24.41 42.61 12.28
N ARG A 55 25.55 41.91 12.22
CA ARG A 55 26.81 42.37 12.85
C ARG A 55 27.40 43.60 12.17
N THR A 56 27.16 43.80 10.87
CA THR A 56 27.64 44.97 10.13
C THR A 56 26.91 46.25 10.55
N GLU A 57 25.60 46.15 10.84
CA GLU A 57 24.82 47.24 11.46
C GLU A 57 25.10 47.42 12.97
N GLY A 58 25.96 46.58 13.55
CA GLY A 58 26.43 46.68 14.93
C GLY A 58 25.60 45.92 15.96
N PHE A 59 24.76 44.96 15.54
CA PHE A 59 24.01 44.10 16.46
C PHE A 59 24.80 42.86 16.90
N LEU A 60 24.44 42.35 18.08
CA LEU A 60 24.75 40.97 18.48
C LEU A 60 23.65 40.04 17.96
N VAL A 61 23.98 38.79 17.64
CA VAL A 61 23.03 37.82 17.08
C VAL A 61 22.93 36.60 17.99
N LYS A 62 21.70 36.24 18.36
CA LYS A 62 21.34 34.97 19.01
C LYS A 62 20.59 34.11 18.00
N PHE A 63 21.11 32.94 17.67
CA PHE A 63 20.41 31.99 16.80
C PHE A 63 19.43 31.15 17.62
N THR A 64 18.18 31.06 17.16
CA THR A 64 17.15 30.20 17.75
C THR A 64 16.52 29.32 16.65
N PRO A 65 16.57 27.98 16.78
CA PRO A 65 15.94 27.10 15.82
C PRO A 65 14.41 27.14 15.92
N GLU A 66 13.73 27.19 14.79
CA GLU A 66 12.27 27.18 14.68
C GLU A 66 11.85 26.19 13.58
N VAL A 67 10.81 25.37 13.83
CA VAL A 67 10.33 24.37 12.86
C VAL A 67 9.48 25.06 11.79
N SER A 68 9.73 24.77 10.51
CA SER A 68 8.91 25.30 9.42
C SER A 68 8.79 24.33 8.25
N ALA A 69 7.55 23.99 7.89
CA ALA A 69 7.24 23.16 6.74
C ALA A 69 7.31 23.91 5.39
N THR A 70 7.41 25.24 5.41
CA THR A 70 7.42 26.09 4.20
C THR A 70 8.77 26.77 3.93
N VAL A 71 9.55 27.05 4.98
CA VAL A 71 10.88 27.67 4.85
C VAL A 71 11.95 26.60 4.85
N GLY A 72 12.80 26.58 3.81
CA GLY A 72 13.89 25.61 3.69
C GLY A 72 14.86 25.66 4.87
N LYS A 73 15.46 24.51 5.22
CA LYS A 73 16.39 24.39 6.34
C LYS A 73 17.54 25.41 6.23
N ASP A 74 18.04 25.87 7.39
CA ASP A 74 19.16 26.82 7.56
C ASP A 74 18.88 28.24 6.98
N THR A 75 17.60 28.53 6.69
CA THR A 75 17.10 29.81 6.16
C THR A 75 16.34 30.60 7.25
N VAL A 76 16.50 31.92 7.28
CA VAL A 76 15.84 32.79 8.28
C VAL A 76 14.33 32.89 8.02
N ILE A 77 13.55 32.67 9.08
CA ILE A 77 12.09 32.83 9.11
C ILE A 77 11.72 34.26 9.53
N ARG A 78 12.36 34.79 10.58
CA ARG A 78 12.08 36.12 11.18
C ARG A 78 13.19 36.55 12.15
N THR A 79 13.17 37.81 12.56
CA THR A 79 13.99 38.36 13.66
C THR A 79 13.13 38.98 14.75
N GLU A 80 13.71 39.13 15.94
CA GLU A 80 13.15 39.86 17.09
C GLU A 80 14.28 40.72 17.71
N PRO A 81 14.22 42.07 17.69
CA PRO A 81 13.19 42.92 17.07
C PRO A 81 13.02 42.70 15.56
N ALA A 82 11.88 43.13 15.02
CA ALA A 82 11.49 42.85 13.64
C ALA A 82 12.28 43.71 12.63
N SER A 83 12.38 43.22 11.39
CA SER A 83 13.00 43.95 10.28
C SER A 83 12.33 45.31 10.07
N GLY A 84 13.12 46.39 10.05
CA GLY A 84 12.64 47.76 9.95
C GLY A 84 12.43 48.47 11.30
N GLU A 85 12.49 47.77 12.43
CA GLU A 85 12.43 48.39 13.76
C GLU A 85 13.78 49.00 14.16
N LEU A 86 13.73 50.02 15.04
CA LEU A 86 14.92 50.66 15.61
C LEU A 86 15.34 49.92 16.89
N ALA A 87 16.56 49.40 16.89
CA ALA A 87 17.16 48.73 18.04
C ALA A 87 18.52 49.37 18.41
N PRO A 88 18.90 49.45 19.70
CA PRO A 88 20.19 50.01 20.10
C PRO A 88 21.37 49.24 19.52
N LYS A 89 22.43 49.93 19.08
CA LYS A 89 23.66 49.22 18.67
C LYS A 89 24.27 48.47 19.87
N GLY A 90 24.79 47.29 19.60
CA GLY A 90 25.22 46.33 20.63
C GLY A 90 24.09 45.58 21.34
N SER A 91 22.80 45.82 21.03
CA SER A 91 21.72 44.93 21.49
C SER A 91 21.76 43.59 20.76
N THR A 92 21.18 42.56 21.39
CA THR A 92 20.99 41.25 20.76
C THR A 92 19.71 41.23 19.94
N VAL A 93 19.83 40.95 18.65
CA VAL A 93 18.72 40.51 17.79
C VAL A 93 18.65 38.98 17.86
N GLU A 94 17.48 38.45 18.15
CA GLU A 94 17.19 37.02 18.09
C GLU A 94 16.74 36.64 16.68
N LEU A 95 17.49 35.75 16.04
CA LEU A 95 17.32 35.30 14.66
C LEU A 95 16.72 33.90 14.69
N PHE A 96 15.49 33.78 14.19
CA PHE A 96 14.77 32.52 14.10
C PHE A 96 15.02 31.88 12.73
N TYR A 97 15.64 30.71 12.71
CA TYR A 97 16.01 30.01 11.48
C TYR A 97 15.33 28.64 11.39
N SER A 98 14.94 28.27 10.17
CA SER A 98 14.24 27.02 9.91
C SER A 98 15.14 25.82 10.14
N THR A 99 14.69 24.88 10.96
CA THR A 99 15.24 23.51 11.01
C THR A 99 14.73 22.64 9.85
N GLY A 100 13.80 23.15 9.05
CA GLY A 100 12.99 22.42 8.08
C GLY A 100 11.71 21.88 8.69
N PRO A 101 10.90 21.12 7.92
CA PRO A 101 9.79 20.35 8.44
C PRO A 101 10.25 19.32 9.47
N GLU A 102 9.47 19.18 10.55
CA GLU A 102 9.60 18.10 11.51
C GLU A 102 9.06 16.79 10.92
N TYR A 103 9.72 15.67 11.23
CA TYR A 103 9.35 14.35 10.76
C TYR A 103 9.46 13.32 11.89
N VAL A 104 8.44 12.47 11.99
CA VAL A 104 8.47 11.22 12.74
C VAL A 104 8.80 10.06 11.79
N VAL A 105 9.37 8.98 12.32
CA VAL A 105 9.66 7.76 11.55
C VAL A 105 8.51 6.78 11.74
N MET A 106 7.97 6.24 10.66
CA MET A 106 6.88 5.29 10.72
C MET A 106 7.32 4.00 11.41
N PRO A 107 6.72 3.60 12.55
CA PRO A 107 7.06 2.35 13.22
C PRO A 107 6.66 1.13 12.37
N GLY A 108 7.32 0.00 12.64
CA GLY A 108 6.93 -1.31 12.12
C GLY A 108 5.84 -1.91 12.99
N LEU A 109 4.59 -1.87 12.51
CA LEU A 109 3.41 -2.39 13.20
C LEU A 109 3.07 -3.83 12.78
N GLN A 110 3.52 -4.26 11.59
CA GLN A 110 3.19 -5.58 11.05
C GLN A 110 3.60 -6.72 11.99
N GLY A 111 2.66 -7.61 12.29
CA GLY A 111 2.83 -8.75 13.19
C GLY A 111 2.59 -8.44 14.66
N LEU A 112 2.41 -7.17 15.04
CA LEU A 112 2.10 -6.81 16.43
C LEU A 112 0.62 -7.03 16.75
N PRO A 113 0.29 -7.34 18.03
CA PRO A 113 -1.05 -7.18 18.59
C PRO A 113 -1.59 -5.77 18.41
N TYR A 114 -2.91 -5.64 18.26
CA TYR A 114 -3.59 -4.38 17.98
C TYR A 114 -3.37 -3.31 19.07
N ASP A 115 -3.39 -3.67 20.35
CA ASP A 115 -3.14 -2.77 21.48
C ASP A 115 -1.74 -2.15 21.42
N GLN A 116 -0.71 -2.99 21.22
CA GLN A 116 0.68 -2.56 21.09
C GLN A 116 0.90 -1.68 19.86
N ALA A 117 0.21 -1.96 18.76
CA ALA A 117 0.26 -1.14 17.56
C ALA A 117 -0.34 0.25 17.78
N LEU A 118 -1.40 0.39 18.57
CA LEU A 118 -1.96 1.70 18.93
C LEU A 118 -1.01 2.49 19.86
N SER A 119 -0.44 1.85 20.88
CA SER A 119 0.54 2.53 21.76
C SER A 119 1.75 3.03 20.98
N LEU A 120 2.29 2.24 20.05
CA LEU A 120 3.39 2.68 19.19
C LEU A 120 3.03 3.82 18.23
N LEU A 121 1.77 3.92 17.80
CA LEU A 121 1.31 5.08 17.02
C LEU A 121 1.30 6.35 17.89
N GLU A 122 0.71 6.29 19.09
CA GLU A 122 0.66 7.42 20.02
C GLU A 122 2.06 7.87 20.45
N GLU A 123 2.96 6.95 20.81
CA GLU A 123 4.35 7.23 21.17
C GLU A 123 5.13 7.92 20.04
N ASN A 124 4.83 7.62 18.78
CA ASN A 124 5.47 8.23 17.61
C ASN A 124 4.70 9.44 17.07
N SER A 125 3.72 9.98 17.82
CA SER A 125 2.89 11.12 17.41
C SER A 125 2.18 10.90 16.05
N LEU A 126 1.69 9.68 15.83
CA LEU A 126 0.91 9.26 14.67
C LEU A 126 -0.53 8.96 15.10
N LEU A 127 -1.48 9.10 14.16
CA LEU A 127 -2.91 8.95 14.44
C LEU A 127 -3.49 7.77 13.66
N LEU A 128 -4.40 7.01 14.27
CA LEU A 128 -5.15 5.98 13.56
C LEU A 128 -6.12 6.63 12.56
N GLY A 129 -5.84 6.49 11.26
CA GLY A 129 -6.68 6.94 10.16
C GLY A 129 -7.81 5.97 9.79
N GLY A 130 -7.72 4.71 10.23
CA GLY A 130 -8.77 3.70 10.10
C GLY A 130 -8.25 2.26 10.21
N GLU A 131 -9.11 1.33 10.59
CA GLU A 131 -8.85 -0.12 10.51
C GLU A 131 -9.70 -0.79 9.41
N SER A 132 -9.21 -1.92 8.90
CA SER A 132 -9.87 -2.76 7.90
C SER A 132 -9.58 -4.24 8.17
N SER A 133 -10.57 -5.12 8.09
CA SER A 133 -10.36 -6.56 8.30
C SER A 133 -9.98 -7.24 6.99
N ILE A 134 -8.92 -8.06 6.98
CA ILE A 134 -8.47 -8.81 5.80
C ILE A 134 -9.45 -9.91 5.38
N SER A 135 -10.26 -10.46 6.29
CA SER A 135 -11.35 -11.39 5.96
C SER A 135 -12.68 -10.70 5.69
N GLY A 136 -12.79 -9.39 6.00
CA GLY A 136 -14.06 -8.67 6.04
C GLY A 136 -14.92 -8.97 7.28
N GLU A 137 -14.49 -9.87 8.16
CA GLU A 137 -15.20 -10.25 9.39
C GLU A 137 -14.71 -9.43 10.60
N THR A 138 -15.57 -9.27 11.60
CA THR A 138 -15.21 -8.62 12.88
C THR A 138 -14.32 -9.54 13.71
N ILE A 139 -13.09 -9.13 13.98
CA ILE A 139 -12.10 -9.89 14.77
C ILE A 139 -12.07 -9.35 16.21
N PRO A 140 -12.19 -10.19 17.25
CA PRO A 140 -12.03 -9.77 18.64
C PRO A 140 -10.64 -9.19 18.90
N ASP A 141 -10.53 -8.11 19.66
CA ASP A 141 -9.25 -7.39 19.84
C ASP A 141 -8.11 -8.27 20.41
N ASN A 142 -8.43 -9.25 21.25
CA ASN A 142 -7.47 -10.22 21.79
C ASN A 142 -6.82 -11.14 20.73
N ASP A 143 -7.49 -11.35 19.59
CA ASP A 143 -7.02 -12.14 18.45
C ASP A 143 -6.66 -11.25 17.23
N LYS A 144 -6.66 -9.92 17.40
CA LYS A 144 -6.47 -8.93 16.34
C LYS A 144 -4.99 -8.54 16.21
N TYR A 145 -4.39 -8.92 15.08
CA TYR A 145 -3.00 -8.59 14.72
C TYR A 145 -2.96 -7.67 13.50
N VAL A 146 -1.96 -6.79 13.43
CA VAL A 146 -1.73 -5.94 12.26
C VAL A 146 -1.07 -6.75 11.14
N ILE A 147 -1.76 -6.87 10.01
CA ILE A 147 -1.31 -7.59 8.81
C ILE A 147 -0.60 -6.65 7.84
N LYS A 148 -1.11 -5.43 7.70
CA LYS A 148 -0.53 -4.35 6.87
C LYS A 148 -0.72 -3.00 7.55
N GLN A 149 0.11 -2.05 7.15
CA GLN A 149 0.02 -0.63 7.49
C GLN A 149 0.17 0.21 6.22
N SER A 150 -0.39 1.41 6.24
CA SER A 150 -0.11 2.48 5.28
C SER A 150 -0.12 3.81 6.06
N PRO A 151 0.99 4.57 6.11
CA PRO A 151 2.22 4.38 5.34
C PRO A 151 3.12 3.20 5.79
N GLU A 152 4.08 2.86 4.94
CA GLU A 152 5.07 1.78 5.18
C GLU A 152 6.11 2.17 6.25
N ALA A 153 6.60 1.16 6.97
CA ALA A 153 7.55 1.31 8.06
C ALA A 153 8.91 1.90 7.61
N GLY A 154 9.55 2.68 8.47
CA GLY A 154 10.83 3.35 8.20
C GLY A 154 10.74 4.61 7.33
N GLY A 155 9.60 4.88 6.68
CA GLY A 155 9.35 6.15 6.00
C GLY A 155 9.29 7.34 6.97
N LYS A 156 9.54 8.55 6.46
CA LYS A 156 9.48 9.79 7.24
C LYS A 156 8.22 10.58 6.90
N TYR A 157 7.42 10.92 7.91
CA TYR A 157 6.14 11.59 7.75
C TYR A 157 5.99 12.72 8.77
N PRO A 158 5.17 13.75 8.50
CA PRO A 158 4.88 14.78 9.50
C PRO A 158 4.22 14.20 10.76
N PRO A 159 4.40 14.81 11.94
CA PRO A 159 3.58 14.52 13.12
C PRO A 159 2.08 14.62 12.80
N ASN A 160 1.27 13.82 13.50
CA ASN A 160 -0.18 13.66 13.29
C ASN A 160 -0.58 13.05 11.93
N THR A 161 0.34 12.39 11.22
CA THR A 161 0.00 11.62 10.01
C THR A 161 -0.99 10.50 10.32
N LEU A 162 -2.03 10.39 9.50
CA LEU A 162 -3.06 9.36 9.58
C LEU A 162 -2.54 8.03 9.02
N VAL A 163 -2.52 7.00 9.84
CA VAL A 163 -2.10 5.64 9.50
C VAL A 163 -3.32 4.73 9.38
N VAL A 164 -3.50 4.13 8.21
CA VAL A 164 -4.50 3.09 7.98
C VAL A 164 -3.86 1.72 8.21
N ILE A 165 -4.52 0.85 8.97
CA ILE A 165 -4.07 -0.53 9.20
C ILE A 165 -5.06 -1.55 8.65
N THR A 166 -4.52 -2.68 8.19
CA THR A 166 -5.31 -3.87 7.89
C THR A 166 -5.01 -4.91 8.96
N VAL A 167 -6.06 -5.37 9.64
CA VAL A 167 -6.00 -6.32 10.74
C VAL A 167 -6.53 -7.70 10.34
N GLY A 168 -6.13 -8.73 11.09
CA GLY A 168 -6.44 -10.13 10.81
C GLY A 168 -6.18 -10.99 12.05
N THR A 169 -6.63 -12.24 12.01
CA THR A 169 -6.25 -13.23 13.04
C THR A 169 -4.78 -13.65 12.89
N ALA A 170 -4.23 -14.30 13.92
CA ALA A 170 -2.91 -14.94 13.83
C ALA A 170 -2.79 -15.91 12.63
N LYS A 171 -3.89 -16.58 12.23
CA LYS A 171 -3.90 -17.41 11.01
C LYS A 171 -3.75 -16.55 9.76
N ASN A 172 -4.49 -15.44 9.65
CA ASN A 172 -4.38 -14.54 8.48
C ASN A 172 -2.98 -13.91 8.39
N LEU A 173 -2.33 -13.63 9.53
CA LEU A 173 -0.95 -13.17 9.57
C LEU A 173 0.02 -14.24 9.03
N TYR A 174 -0.15 -15.49 9.48
CA TYR A 174 0.63 -16.63 8.98
C TYR A 174 0.43 -16.83 7.46
N ASP A 175 -0.82 -16.85 6.99
CA ASP A 175 -1.18 -17.00 5.58
C ASP A 175 -0.63 -15.85 4.71
N TYR A 176 -0.55 -14.63 5.27
CA TYR A 176 -0.03 -13.45 4.56
C TYR A 176 1.49 -13.41 4.49
N LEU A 177 2.19 -13.84 5.55
CA LEU A 177 3.65 -13.95 5.58
C LEU A 177 4.17 -15.18 4.82
N ASN A 178 3.36 -16.23 4.75
CA ASN A 178 3.66 -17.49 4.06
C ASN A 178 2.57 -17.74 2.99
N PRO A 179 2.47 -16.88 1.96
CA PRO A 179 1.47 -17.07 0.91
C PRO A 179 1.74 -18.41 0.24
N THR A 180 0.77 -19.33 0.30
CA THR A 180 0.87 -20.64 -0.35
C THR A 180 1.04 -20.43 -1.85
N THR A 181 2.27 -20.52 -2.34
CA THR A 181 2.60 -20.36 -3.76
C THR A 181 2.09 -21.58 -4.51
N VAL A 182 0.81 -21.53 -4.89
CA VAL A 182 0.25 -22.39 -5.93
C VAL A 182 1.21 -22.33 -7.12
N PRO A 183 1.82 -23.46 -7.54
CA PRO A 183 2.82 -23.43 -8.61
C PRO A 183 2.15 -22.98 -9.91
N GLU A 184 2.79 -22.07 -10.66
CA GLU A 184 2.17 -21.52 -11.88
C GLU A 184 1.83 -22.61 -12.90
N GLU A 185 2.66 -23.67 -12.95
CA GLU A 185 2.37 -24.91 -13.65
C GLU A 185 2.57 -26.10 -12.70
N ALA A 186 1.59 -27.00 -12.66
CA ALA A 186 1.72 -28.34 -12.09
C ALA A 186 1.70 -29.39 -13.21
N VAL A 187 2.17 -30.60 -12.91
CA VAL A 187 1.95 -31.78 -13.75
C VAL A 187 0.78 -32.56 -13.17
N MET A 188 -0.22 -32.87 -14.00
CA MET A 188 -1.42 -33.57 -13.56
C MET A 188 -1.10 -35.01 -13.17
N LEU A 189 -1.52 -35.42 -11.96
CA LEU A 189 -1.36 -36.79 -11.46
C LEU A 189 -2.37 -37.75 -12.10
N GLU A 190 -2.08 -39.05 -12.08
CA GLU A 190 -3.04 -40.11 -12.42
C GLU A 190 -3.94 -40.39 -11.23
N VAL A 191 -5.17 -39.87 -11.26
CA VAL A 191 -6.17 -40.05 -10.20
C VAL A 191 -7.34 -40.94 -10.62
N ARG A 192 -7.36 -41.47 -11.85
CA ARG A 192 -8.42 -42.38 -12.31
C ARG A 192 -8.39 -43.71 -11.56
N GLY A 193 -9.56 -44.16 -11.11
CA GLY A 193 -9.72 -45.33 -10.27
C GLY A 193 -9.41 -45.12 -8.79
N LEU A 194 -8.96 -43.94 -8.37
CA LEU A 194 -8.95 -43.55 -6.96
C LEU A 194 -10.37 -43.17 -6.51
N THR A 195 -10.62 -43.24 -5.20
CA THR A 195 -11.80 -42.60 -4.61
C THR A 195 -11.63 -41.08 -4.63
N PHE A 196 -12.73 -40.32 -4.69
CA PHE A 196 -12.68 -38.86 -4.65
C PHE A 196 -11.91 -38.34 -3.42
N ALA A 197 -12.09 -38.98 -2.25
CA ALA A 197 -11.32 -38.63 -1.05
C ALA A 197 -9.80 -38.77 -1.24
N LYS A 198 -9.32 -39.87 -1.85
CA LYS A 198 -7.88 -40.10 -2.09
C LYS A 198 -7.33 -39.21 -3.21
N ALA A 199 -8.11 -38.98 -4.27
CA ALA A 199 -7.74 -38.09 -5.35
C ALA A 199 -7.53 -36.65 -4.88
N MET A 200 -8.38 -36.15 -3.96
CA MET A 200 -8.21 -34.80 -3.39
C MET A 200 -6.97 -34.70 -2.48
N GLU A 201 -6.66 -35.73 -1.70
CA GLU A 201 -5.45 -35.82 -0.86
C GLU A 201 -4.17 -35.76 -1.70
N GLU A 202 -4.12 -36.47 -2.84
CA GLU A 202 -2.94 -36.49 -3.71
C GLU A 202 -2.79 -35.23 -4.58
N MET A 203 -3.88 -34.51 -4.87
CA MET A 203 -3.84 -33.22 -5.59
C MET A 203 -3.62 -32.00 -4.69
N GLU A 204 -3.76 -32.11 -3.36
CA GLU A 204 -3.49 -31.03 -2.41
C GLU A 204 -2.10 -30.35 -2.62
N PRO A 205 -0.97 -31.08 -2.72
CA PRO A 205 0.35 -30.47 -2.96
C PRO A 205 0.51 -29.84 -4.35
N LEU A 206 -0.42 -30.06 -5.30
CA LEU A 206 -0.42 -29.37 -6.59
C LEU A 206 -1.06 -27.98 -6.52
N GLY A 207 -1.73 -27.62 -5.40
CA GLY A 207 -2.36 -26.32 -5.22
C GLY A 207 -3.59 -26.07 -6.10
N VAL A 208 -4.31 -27.12 -6.51
CA VAL A 208 -5.47 -27.01 -7.42
C VAL A 208 -6.61 -26.23 -6.76
N GLY A 209 -6.81 -24.99 -7.22
CA GLY A 209 -7.69 -24.02 -6.58
C GLY A 209 -9.19 -24.28 -6.81
N SER A 210 -9.55 -25.10 -7.81
CA SER A 210 -10.94 -25.52 -8.03
C SER A 210 -11.04 -26.83 -8.79
N TYR A 211 -12.16 -27.55 -8.61
CA TYR A 211 -12.46 -28.75 -9.38
C TYR A 211 -13.93 -28.80 -9.79
N LYS A 212 -14.20 -29.36 -10.97
CA LYS A 212 -15.53 -29.53 -11.56
C LYS A 212 -15.89 -31.01 -11.60
N MET A 213 -16.86 -31.41 -10.79
CA MET A 213 -17.40 -32.77 -10.76
C MET A 213 -18.45 -32.97 -11.86
N VAL A 214 -18.29 -33.98 -12.71
CA VAL A 214 -19.24 -34.37 -13.77
C VAL A 214 -19.67 -35.83 -13.55
N ARG A 215 -20.96 -36.15 -13.58
CA ARG A 215 -21.42 -37.55 -13.51
C ARG A 215 -21.11 -38.26 -14.82
N TRP A 216 -20.51 -39.45 -14.74
CA TRP A 216 -20.32 -40.34 -15.89
C TRP A 216 -21.64 -40.98 -16.30
N ASN A 217 -22.30 -41.66 -15.36
CA ASN A 217 -23.62 -42.27 -15.55
C ASN A 217 -24.71 -41.37 -14.94
N PRO A 218 -25.76 -40.98 -15.68
CA PRO A 218 -26.85 -40.17 -15.14
C PRO A 218 -27.69 -40.89 -14.07
N ALA A 219 -27.61 -42.22 -13.96
CA ALA A 219 -28.27 -43.00 -12.92
C ALA A 219 -27.54 -42.99 -11.56
N THR A 220 -26.28 -42.54 -11.49
CA THR A 220 -25.50 -42.52 -10.24
C THR A 220 -26.10 -41.52 -9.24
N THR A 221 -26.61 -42.01 -8.11
CA THR A 221 -27.25 -41.21 -7.06
C THR A 221 -26.29 -40.54 -6.07
N LEU A 222 -25.00 -40.88 -6.13
CA LEU A 222 -23.94 -40.34 -5.26
C LEU A 222 -23.77 -38.82 -5.46
N ASP A 223 -23.46 -38.13 -4.37
CA ASP A 223 -23.27 -36.67 -4.36
C ASP A 223 -21.91 -36.27 -3.74
N PRO A 224 -20.97 -35.69 -4.52
CA PRO A 224 -19.65 -35.30 -4.02
C PRO A 224 -19.69 -34.17 -2.98
N ASN A 225 -20.83 -33.50 -2.82
CA ASN A 225 -21.02 -32.54 -1.72
C ASN A 225 -21.22 -33.24 -0.37
N LYS A 226 -21.67 -34.50 -0.34
CA LYS A 226 -21.89 -35.28 0.87
C LYS A 226 -20.64 -36.04 1.30
N ALA A 227 -20.15 -35.76 2.51
CA ALA A 227 -18.96 -36.43 3.06
C ALA A 227 -19.09 -37.97 3.10
N GLU A 228 -20.30 -38.48 3.34
CA GLU A 228 -20.61 -39.92 3.36
C GLU A 228 -20.52 -40.62 1.99
N ASP A 229 -20.61 -39.89 0.87
CA ASP A 229 -20.53 -40.45 -0.48
C ASP A 229 -19.12 -40.30 -1.09
N ARG A 230 -18.30 -39.36 -0.62
CA ARG A 230 -16.91 -39.11 -1.10
C ARG A 230 -15.97 -40.32 -1.06
N THR A 231 -16.26 -41.31 -0.23
CA THR A 231 -15.52 -42.58 -0.13
C THR A 231 -16.07 -43.67 -1.05
N LYS A 232 -17.30 -43.51 -1.56
CA LYS A 232 -17.98 -44.42 -2.49
C LYS A 232 -17.85 -43.96 -3.96
N ILE A 233 -17.59 -42.66 -4.15
CA ILE A 233 -17.35 -42.03 -5.45
C ILE A 233 -15.92 -42.36 -5.93
N TYR A 234 -15.82 -42.86 -7.15
CA TYR A 234 -14.57 -43.09 -7.86
C TYR A 234 -14.41 -42.11 -9.03
N ILE A 235 -13.18 -41.72 -9.31
CA ILE A 235 -12.84 -40.94 -10.50
C ILE A 235 -12.73 -41.90 -11.69
N ILE A 236 -13.52 -41.66 -12.74
CA ILE A 236 -13.54 -42.47 -13.95
C ILE A 236 -12.68 -41.81 -15.03
N GLU A 237 -12.82 -40.49 -15.20
CA GLU A 237 -12.01 -39.68 -16.11
C GLU A 237 -11.52 -38.41 -15.43
N GLN A 238 -10.48 -37.81 -16.01
CA GLN A 238 -9.92 -36.54 -15.57
C GLN A 238 -9.51 -35.69 -16.77
N LYS A 239 -9.60 -34.36 -16.62
CA LYS A 239 -9.04 -33.36 -17.52
C LYS A 239 -8.41 -32.25 -16.67
N PRO A 240 -7.14 -31.88 -16.86
CA PRO A 240 -6.21 -32.37 -17.88
C PRO A 240 -5.83 -33.86 -17.76
N GLU A 241 -5.23 -34.42 -18.82
CA GLU A 241 -4.79 -35.81 -18.83
C GLU A 241 -3.55 -36.02 -17.93
N PRO A 242 -3.35 -37.21 -17.33
CA PRO A 242 -2.16 -37.51 -16.53
C PRO A 242 -0.86 -37.18 -17.27
N GLY A 243 0.11 -36.57 -16.58
CA GLY A 243 1.37 -36.11 -17.16
C GLY A 243 1.31 -34.78 -17.92
N THR A 244 0.11 -34.22 -18.16
CA THR A 244 -0.04 -32.91 -18.81
C THR A 244 0.35 -31.78 -17.85
N ARG A 245 1.08 -30.76 -18.35
CA ARG A 245 1.30 -29.50 -17.62
C ARG A 245 0.03 -28.63 -17.67
N PHE A 246 -0.36 -28.08 -16.52
CA PHE A 246 -1.55 -27.23 -16.40
C PHE A 246 -1.40 -26.19 -15.30
N LYS A 247 -2.19 -25.12 -15.35
CA LYS A 247 -2.22 -24.12 -14.29
C LYS A 247 -3.21 -24.54 -13.21
N PRO A 248 -2.82 -24.76 -11.94
CA PRO A 248 -3.75 -25.19 -10.89
C PRO A 248 -4.86 -24.18 -10.58
N SER A 249 -4.68 -22.92 -11.00
CA SER A 249 -5.68 -21.85 -10.96
C SER A 249 -6.81 -22.00 -11.99
N GLU A 250 -6.59 -22.70 -13.11
CA GLU A 250 -7.63 -23.04 -14.09
C GLU A 250 -8.51 -24.21 -13.61
N GLY A 251 -8.02 -24.97 -12.62
CA GLY A 251 -8.72 -26.09 -12.00
C GLY A 251 -8.70 -27.38 -12.83
N VAL A 252 -9.40 -28.40 -12.34
CA VAL A 252 -9.51 -29.72 -13.00
C VAL A 252 -10.97 -30.13 -13.18
N THR A 253 -11.30 -30.82 -14.27
CA THR A 253 -12.60 -31.49 -14.43
C THR A 253 -12.42 -32.98 -14.18
N LEU A 254 -13.22 -33.54 -13.28
CA LEU A 254 -13.19 -34.96 -12.92
C LEU A 254 -14.57 -35.59 -13.21
N THR A 255 -14.59 -36.59 -14.07
CA THR A 255 -15.80 -37.38 -14.35
C THR A 255 -15.88 -38.52 -13.33
N TYR A 256 -17.00 -38.67 -12.63
CA TYR A 256 -17.15 -39.56 -11.47
C TYR A 256 -18.33 -40.52 -11.57
N GLY A 257 -18.23 -41.63 -10.83
CA GLY A 257 -19.30 -42.63 -10.68
C GLY A 257 -19.13 -43.46 -9.41
N SER A 258 -19.90 -44.54 -9.30
CA SER A 258 -19.74 -45.59 -8.29
C SER A 258 -18.64 -46.59 -8.67
N ALA A 259 -18.38 -47.58 -7.80
CA ALA A 259 -17.48 -48.69 -8.12
C ALA A 259 -17.95 -49.51 -9.35
N ALA A 260 -19.25 -49.74 -9.49
CA ALA A 260 -19.81 -50.46 -10.63
C ALA A 260 -19.67 -49.66 -11.94
N ASP A 261 -19.87 -48.34 -11.88
CA ASP A 261 -19.66 -47.45 -13.03
C ASP A 261 -18.17 -47.48 -13.50
N LEU A 262 -17.23 -47.57 -12.56
CA LEU A 262 -15.80 -47.74 -12.86
C LEU A 262 -15.46 -49.11 -13.46
N GLU A 263 -16.13 -50.18 -13.02
CA GLU A 263 -15.98 -51.52 -13.59
C GLU A 263 -16.56 -51.61 -15.01
N GLU A 264 -17.73 -51.00 -15.26
CA GLU A 264 -18.36 -50.91 -16.58
C GLU A 264 -17.51 -50.09 -17.56
N TYR A 265 -16.95 -48.96 -17.13
CA TYR A 265 -16.03 -48.17 -17.94
C TYR A 265 -14.75 -48.93 -18.32
N ARG A 266 -14.22 -49.77 -17.42
CA ARG A 266 -13.03 -50.60 -17.67
C ARG A 266 -13.34 -51.82 -18.55
N ASN A 267 -14.51 -52.41 -18.39
CA ASN A 267 -14.95 -53.63 -19.08
C ASN A 267 -16.33 -53.42 -19.74
N PRO A 268 -16.43 -52.61 -20.82
CA PRO A 268 -17.70 -52.35 -21.47
C PRO A 268 -18.31 -53.65 -22.01
N THR A 269 -19.44 -54.07 -21.44
CA THR A 269 -20.04 -55.36 -21.75
C THR A 269 -20.69 -55.33 -23.13
N THR A 270 -20.06 -55.99 -24.12
CA THR A 270 -20.53 -56.08 -25.50
C THR A 270 -21.85 -56.84 -25.62
N THR A 271 -22.95 -56.10 -25.44
CA THR A 271 -24.31 -56.59 -25.60
C THR A 271 -24.53 -56.95 -27.08
N THR A 272 -24.34 -58.22 -27.39
CA THR A 272 -24.50 -58.76 -28.75
C THR A 272 -25.98 -58.92 -29.05
N THR A 273 -26.58 -57.91 -29.69
CA THR A 273 -28.00 -57.91 -30.05
C THR A 273 -28.26 -58.89 -31.20
N THR A 274 -28.52 -60.16 -30.88
CA THR A 274 -28.92 -61.17 -31.87
C THR A 274 -30.33 -60.91 -32.38
N THR A 275 -30.46 -60.10 -33.43
CA THR A 275 -31.74 -59.88 -34.12
C THR A 275 -32.17 -61.15 -34.86
N THR A 276 -33.19 -61.83 -34.34
CA THR A 276 -33.85 -62.96 -35.00
C THR A 276 -34.76 -62.47 -36.13
N THR A 277 -34.27 -62.52 -37.36
CA THR A 277 -35.08 -62.25 -38.57
C THR A 277 -36.10 -63.39 -38.80
N PRO A 278 -37.42 -63.12 -38.86
CA PRO A 278 -38.40 -64.12 -39.27
C PRO A 278 -38.33 -64.35 -40.79
N SER A 279 -38.56 -65.59 -41.22
CA SER A 279 -38.57 -65.97 -42.64
C SER A 279 -39.91 -65.65 -43.30
N THR A 280 -39.87 -65.11 -44.53
CA THR A 280 -41.01 -64.96 -45.44
C THR A 280 -40.60 -65.40 -46.85
N THR A 281 -41.49 -66.11 -47.52
CA THR A 281 -41.20 -66.89 -48.74
C THR A 281 -41.79 -66.24 -50.00
N GLU A 282 -41.00 -66.20 -51.08
CA GLU A 282 -41.40 -65.96 -52.49
C GLU A 282 -42.02 -64.57 -52.83
N ALA A 283 -42.02 -64.08 -54.08
CA ALA A 283 -41.67 -64.69 -55.38
C ALA A 283 -41.07 -63.67 -56.40
N THR A 284 -40.36 -64.17 -57.42
CA THR A 284 -40.47 -63.86 -58.87
C THR A 284 -40.43 -62.39 -59.40
N THR A 285 -39.75 -61.99 -60.50
CA THR A 285 -38.72 -62.54 -61.44
C THR A 285 -38.35 -61.45 -62.48
N THR A 286 -37.11 -61.43 -63.03
CA THR A 286 -36.60 -60.60 -64.17
C THR A 286 -36.57 -59.06 -63.95
N VAL A 287 -35.82 -58.21 -64.69
CA VAL A 287 -35.01 -58.30 -65.94
C VAL A 287 -33.62 -57.63 -65.71
N PRO A 288 -32.50 -58.04 -66.36
CA PRO A 288 -31.16 -57.45 -66.15
C PRO A 288 -30.73 -56.39 -67.20
N SER A 289 -29.49 -55.87 -67.03
CA SER A 289 -28.68 -55.10 -68.03
C SER A 289 -29.11 -53.61 -68.25
N THR A 290 -28.25 -52.62 -68.54
CA THR A 290 -26.76 -52.45 -68.63
C THR A 290 -26.46 -50.96 -68.30
N THR A 291 -25.27 -50.48 -67.86
CA THR A 291 -24.15 -49.95 -68.70
C THR A 291 -23.17 -49.11 -67.84
N GLU A 292 -21.87 -49.37 -67.96
CA GLU A 292 -20.71 -48.51 -67.58
C GLU A 292 -20.24 -47.66 -68.81
N PRO A 293 -19.31 -46.68 -68.72
CA PRO A 293 -18.51 -46.21 -67.56
C PRO A 293 -18.94 -44.78 -67.12
N ASP A 294 -18.21 -43.64 -67.01
CA ASP A 294 -16.83 -43.17 -67.32
C ASP A 294 -16.46 -41.94 -66.40
N PRO A 295 -15.18 -41.52 -66.28
CA PRO A 295 -14.72 -40.57 -65.24
C PRO A 295 -14.22 -39.20 -65.81
N THR A 296 -13.15 -38.61 -65.22
CA THR A 296 -12.43 -37.34 -65.57
C THR A 296 -13.14 -36.02 -65.19
N GLU A 297 -12.48 -34.92 -64.78
CA GLU A 297 -11.08 -34.61 -64.33
C GLU A 297 -11.08 -33.30 -63.44
N PRO A 298 -9.93 -32.77 -62.93
CA PRO A 298 -9.88 -31.81 -61.79
C PRO A 298 -9.38 -30.37 -62.13
N GLU A 299 -9.01 -29.62 -61.06
CA GLU A 299 -8.17 -28.38 -60.99
C GLU A 299 -8.77 -27.06 -61.56
N GLU A 300 -9.06 -26.08 -60.70
CA GLU A 300 -8.25 -24.86 -60.36
C GLU A 300 -8.58 -23.64 -61.27
N PRO A 301 -8.27 -22.38 -60.88
CA PRO A 301 -7.73 -21.90 -59.59
C PRO A 301 -8.70 -21.01 -58.77
#